data_AF-A0A125W686-F1
#
_entry.id   AF-A0A125W686-F1
#
_cell.length_a   1.000
_cell.length_b   1.000
_cell.length_c   1.000
_cell.angle_alpha   90.00
_cell.angle_beta   90.00
_cell.angle_gamma   90.00
#
_symmetry.space_group_name_H-M   'P 1'
#
loop_
_entity.id
_entity.type
_entity.pdbx_description
1 polymer ?
#
loop_
_entity_poly.entity_id
_entity_poly.type
_entity_poly.pdbx_seq_one_letter_code
_entity_poly.pdbx_strand_id
1 'polypeptide(L)'
;MEYNYTREFKQPHKIYSIKGVALPFAPNGIRLEQIFVGIGILILLLIFAIISFVAKINFFTTIIANFWLILIVGVGVLVWTLFSLKWDNKSFLDYLIGRGNFLYQKKKRYEHGLLVQFHKEKVQYKVRK
;
A
#
# COMPACT_ATOMS: atom_id res chain seq x y z
N MET A 1 -5.02 25.67 24.32
CA MET A 1 -4.28 25.10 23.17
C MET A 1 -3.61 26.27 22.49
N GLU A 2 -2.27 26.34 22.49
CA GLU A 2 -1.57 27.41 21.77
C GLU A 2 -1.78 27.28 20.27
N TYR A 3 -2.03 28.42 19.63
CA TYR A 3 -2.31 28.49 18.21
C TYR A 3 -0.98 28.32 17.45
N ASN A 4 -0.89 27.30 16.59
CA ASN A 4 0.35 26.98 15.88
C ASN A 4 0.47 27.82 14.60
N TYR A 5 1.02 29.03 14.74
CA TYR A 5 1.26 29.98 13.65
C TYR A 5 2.21 29.45 12.58
N THR A 6 3.12 28.53 12.92
CA THR A 6 4.09 27.95 11.97
C THR A 6 3.41 27.21 10.83
N ARG A 7 2.22 26.64 11.06
CA ARG A 7 1.46 25.94 10.02
C ARG A 7 0.76 26.90 9.06
N GLU A 8 0.32 28.06 9.54
CA GLU A 8 -0.45 29.03 8.74
C GLU A 8 0.45 29.89 7.85
N PHE A 9 1.64 30.24 8.33
CA PHE A 9 2.59 31.04 7.56
C PHE A 9 3.52 30.20 6.66
N LYS A 10 3.32 28.87 6.59
CA LYS A 10 4.12 27.99 5.73
C LYS A 10 3.73 28.18 4.27
N GLN A 11 4.38 29.13 3.60
CA GLN A 11 4.20 29.36 2.17
C GLN A 11 5.00 28.31 1.37
N PRO A 12 4.36 27.57 0.44
CA PRO A 12 5.07 26.60 -0.37
C PRO A 12 5.99 27.30 -1.37
N HIS A 13 7.22 26.81 -1.52
CA HIS A 13 8.13 27.28 -2.56
C HIS A 13 7.57 26.92 -3.93
N LYS A 14 7.37 27.92 -4.80
CA LYS A 14 6.81 27.76 -6.14
C LYS A 14 7.72 28.37 -7.20
N ILE A 15 7.74 27.74 -8.37
CA ILE A 15 8.41 28.25 -9.57
C ILE A 15 7.34 28.76 -10.53
N TYR A 16 7.44 30.05 -10.90
CA TYR A 16 6.46 30.72 -11.77
C TYR A 16 6.98 30.93 -13.21
N SER A 17 8.30 31.03 -13.38
CA SER A 17 8.95 31.28 -14.67
C SER A 17 10.27 30.54 -14.75
N ILE A 18 10.64 30.11 -15.96
CA ILE A 18 11.96 29.57 -16.27
C ILE A 18 12.63 30.56 -17.22
N LYS A 19 13.78 31.12 -16.81
CA LYS A 19 14.55 32.10 -17.60
C LYS A 19 13.70 33.29 -18.11
N GLY A 20 12.80 33.80 -17.27
CA GLY A 20 11.94 34.95 -17.59
C GLY A 20 10.70 34.63 -18.42
N VAL A 21 10.55 33.39 -18.92
CA VAL A 21 9.33 32.95 -19.60
C VAL A 21 8.38 32.31 -18.57
N ALA A 22 7.18 32.87 -18.45
CA ALA A 22 6.12 32.32 -17.59
C ALA A 22 5.71 30.92 -18.07
N LEU A 23 5.40 30.02 -17.14
CA LEU A 23 4.95 28.67 -17.45
C LEU A 23 3.51 28.71 -18.02
N PRO A 24 3.29 28.43 -19.32
CA PRO A 24 1.97 28.59 -19.93
C PRO A 24 0.93 27.60 -19.37
N PHE A 25 1.37 26.42 -18.97
CA PHE A 25 0.51 25.37 -18.39
C PHE A 25 0.38 25.45 -16.86
N ALA A 26 1.08 26.37 -16.20
CA ALA A 26 1.05 26.54 -14.75
C ALA A 26 1.19 28.03 -14.35
N PRO A 27 0.22 28.88 -14.71
CA PRO A 27 0.28 30.32 -14.42
C PRO A 27 0.33 30.65 -12.91
N ASN A 28 -0.19 29.76 -12.06
CA ASN A 28 -0.17 29.88 -10.60
C ASN A 28 1.12 29.35 -9.94
N GLY A 29 2.12 28.99 -10.75
CA GLY A 29 3.38 28.41 -10.35
C GLY A 29 3.29 26.94 -9.95
N ILE A 30 4.36 26.19 -10.19
CA ILE A 30 4.47 24.78 -9.80
C ILE A 30 5.13 24.70 -8.42
N ARG A 31 4.53 23.95 -7.49
CA ARG A 31 5.12 23.75 -6.15
C ARG A 31 6.35 22.86 -6.27
N LEU A 32 7.42 23.24 -5.58
CA LEU A 32 8.69 22.53 -5.61
C LEU A 32 8.55 21.08 -5.09
N GLU A 33 7.70 20.87 -4.08
CA GLU A 33 7.35 19.54 -3.55
C GLU A 33 6.78 18.62 -4.64
N GLN A 34 5.92 19.15 -5.52
CA GLN A 34 5.33 18.37 -6.62
C GLN A 34 6.38 17.99 -7.67
N ILE A 35 7.37 18.86 -7.89
CA ILE A 35 8.49 18.57 -8.80
C ILE A 35 9.34 17.43 -8.23
N PHE A 36 9.71 17.50 -6.95
CA PHE A 36 10.49 16.44 -6.31
C PHE A 36 9.74 15.10 -6.27
N VAL A 37 8.44 15.12 -5.94
CA VAL A 37 7.61 13.92 -5.96
C VAL A 37 7.48 13.37 -7.39
N GLY A 38 7.24 14.23 -8.37
CA GLY A 38 7.14 13.84 -9.78
C GLY A 38 8.42 13.22 -10.32
N ILE A 39 9.57 13.82 -10.00
CA ILE A 39 10.90 13.27 -10.34
C ILE A 39 11.11 11.93 -9.63
N GLY A 40 10.75 11.82 -8.35
CA GLY A 40 10.84 10.57 -7.59
C GLY A 40 10.01 9.44 -8.23
N ILE A 41 8.79 9.74 -8.66
CA ILE A 41 7.94 8.79 -9.39
C ILE A 41 8.56 8.39 -10.73
N LEU A 42 9.11 9.35 -11.48
CA LEU A 42 9.79 9.05 -12.76
C LEU A 42 11.01 8.15 -12.57
N ILE A 43 11.82 8.39 -11.54
CA ILE A 43 12.97 7.54 -11.21
C ILE A 43 12.51 6.13 -10.84
N LEU A 44 11.45 6.01 -10.03
CA LEU A 44 10.88 4.73 -9.64
C LEU A 44 10.37 3.94 -10.86
N LEU A 45 9.66 4.61 -11.77
CA LEU A 45 9.20 4.02 -13.04
C LEU A 45 10.39 3.58 -13.91
N LEU A 46 11.45 4.38 -13.96
CA LEU A 46 12.66 4.05 -14.71
C LEU A 46 13.38 2.83 -14.13
N ILE A 47 13.46 2.71 -12.80
CA ILE A 47 13.98 1.51 -12.13
C ILE A 47 13.15 0.27 -12.51
N PHE A 48 11.82 0.37 -12.45
CA PHE A 48 10.95 -0.73 -12.86
C PHE A 48 11.10 -1.10 -14.34
N ALA A 49 11.26 -0.11 -15.22
CA ALA A 49 11.50 -0.34 -16.64
C ALA A 49 12.82 -1.07 -16.89
N ILE A 50 13.91 -0.67 -16.22
CA ILE A 50 15.22 -1.33 -16.32
C ILE A 50 15.15 -2.77 -15.80
N ILE A 51 14.54 -3.00 -14.64
CA ILE A 51 14.37 -4.34 -14.07
C ILE A 51 13.58 -5.23 -15.04
N SER A 52 12.48 -4.71 -15.60
CA SER A 52 11.66 -5.43 -16.57
C SER A 52 12.43 -5.79 -17.84
N PHE A 53 13.28 -4.88 -18.32
CA PHE A 53 14.10 -5.08 -19.51
C PHE A 53 15.20 -6.12 -19.26
N VAL A 54 15.95 -5.99 -18.16
CA VAL A 54 17.06 -6.89 -17.80
C VAL A 54 16.57 -8.30 -17.54
N ALA A 55 15.49 -8.46 -16.77
CA ALA A 55 14.97 -9.78 -16.44
C ALA A 55 14.10 -10.37 -17.58
N LYS A 56 14.07 -9.74 -18.77
CA LYS A 56 13.25 -10.12 -19.93
C LYS A 56 11.83 -10.49 -19.53
N ILE A 57 11.30 -9.78 -18.55
CA ILE A 57 10.05 -10.17 -17.93
C ILE A 57 8.94 -9.71 -18.87
N ASN A 58 8.30 -10.67 -19.55
CA ASN A 58 7.03 -10.46 -20.26
C ASN A 58 5.88 -10.13 -19.29
N PHE A 59 6.15 -9.65 -18.08
CA PHE A 59 5.16 -9.44 -17.04
C PHE A 59 4.22 -8.30 -17.39
N PHE A 60 4.72 -7.17 -17.91
CA PHE A 60 3.84 -6.08 -18.34
C PHE A 60 2.98 -6.49 -19.54
N THR A 61 3.54 -7.20 -20.51
CA THR A 61 2.77 -7.70 -21.66
C THR A 61 1.74 -8.75 -21.23
N THR A 62 2.09 -9.64 -20.30
CA THR A 62 1.20 -10.67 -19.76
C THR A 62 0.11 -10.09 -18.85
N ILE A 63 0.42 -9.06 -18.05
CA ILE A 63 -0.55 -8.33 -17.23
C ILE A 63 -1.54 -7.58 -18.11
N ILE A 64 -1.06 -6.91 -19.15
CA ILE A 64 -1.92 -6.16 -20.07
C ILE A 64 -2.80 -7.15 -20.87
N ALA A 65 -2.21 -8.23 -21.39
CA ALA A 65 -2.95 -9.26 -22.12
C ALA A 65 -4.00 -9.96 -21.25
N ASN A 66 -3.72 -10.16 -19.96
CA ASN A 66 -4.62 -10.81 -19.01
C ASN A 66 -5.26 -9.83 -18.02
N PHE A 67 -5.31 -8.54 -18.36
CA PHE A 67 -5.82 -7.50 -17.45
C PHE A 67 -7.27 -7.77 -17.06
N TRP A 68 -8.05 -8.36 -17.98
CA TRP A 68 -9.42 -8.77 -17.74
C TRP A 68 -9.56 -9.80 -16.60
N LEU A 69 -8.60 -10.73 -16.44
CA LEU A 69 -8.58 -11.67 -15.32
C LEU A 69 -8.33 -10.95 -14.00
N ILE A 70 -7.39 -10.00 -14.00
CA ILE A 70 -7.10 -9.17 -12.83
C ILE A 70 -8.34 -8.35 -12.44
N LEU A 71 -9.08 -7.84 -13.42
CA LEU A 71 -10.31 -7.08 -13.21
C LEU A 71 -11.40 -7.97 -12.57
N ILE A 72 -11.64 -9.18 -13.11
CA ILE A 72 -12.62 -10.12 -12.55
C ILE A 72 -12.25 -10.50 -11.11
N VAL A 73 -10.99 -10.88 -10.87
CA VAL A 73 -10.52 -11.24 -9.54
C VAL A 73 -10.62 -10.06 -8.58
N GLY A 74 -10.21 -8.87 -9.02
CA GLY A 74 -10.26 -7.63 -8.24
C GLY A 74 -11.70 -7.26 -7.86
N VAL A 75 -12.65 -7.35 -8.80
CA VAL A 75 -14.07 -7.13 -8.53
C VAL A 75 -14.60 -8.17 -7.56
N GLY A 76 -14.24 -9.45 -7.72
CA GLY A 76 -14.63 -10.50 -6.78
C GLY A 76 -14.14 -10.24 -5.36
N VAL A 77 -12.87 -9.84 -5.20
CA VAL A 77 -12.29 -9.45 -3.90
C VAL A 77 -12.98 -8.21 -3.32
N LEU A 78 -13.31 -7.22 -4.16
CA LEU A 78 -14.02 -6.02 -3.72
C LEU A 78 -15.44 -6.34 -3.24
N VAL A 79 -16.20 -7.12 -4.00
CA VAL A 79 -17.54 -7.55 -3.60
C VAL A 79 -17.49 -8.34 -2.31
N TRP A 80 -16.52 -9.27 -2.17
CA TRP A 80 -16.34 -10.04 -0.95
C TRP A 80 -15.97 -9.20 0.26
N THR A 81 -15.08 -8.21 0.09
CA THR A 81 -14.69 -7.31 1.18
C THR A 81 -15.84 -6.41 1.59
N LEU A 82 -16.57 -5.80 0.65
CA LEU A 82 -17.75 -5.00 0.94
C LEU A 82 -18.86 -5.82 1.61
N PHE A 83 -19.10 -7.04 1.14
CA PHE A 83 -20.03 -7.98 1.78
C PHE A 83 -19.62 -8.26 3.22
N SER A 84 -18.34 -8.59 3.46
CA SER A 84 -17.82 -8.86 4.80
C SER A 84 -17.94 -7.64 5.73
N LEU A 85 -17.64 -6.44 5.24
CA LEU A 85 -17.76 -5.19 6.01
C LEU A 85 -19.20 -4.91 6.41
N LYS A 86 -20.14 -5.08 5.47
CA LYS A 86 -21.57 -4.90 5.73
C LYS A 86 -22.12 -5.94 6.69
N TRP A 87 -21.72 -7.21 6.53
CA TRP A 87 -22.16 -8.31 7.37
C TRP A 87 -21.69 -8.16 8.83
N ASP A 88 -20.42 -7.79 9.01
CA ASP A 88 -19.82 -7.61 10.33
C ASP A 88 -20.05 -6.21 10.93
N ASN A 89 -20.64 -5.27 10.16
CA ASN A 89 -20.79 -3.86 10.50
C ASN A 89 -19.47 -3.22 11.00
N LYS A 90 -18.37 -3.46 10.28
CA LYS A 90 -17.02 -3.00 10.64
C LYS A 90 -16.50 -1.95 9.66
N SER A 91 -15.64 -1.06 10.16
CA SER A 91 -14.86 -0.19 9.29
C SER A 91 -13.81 -1.00 8.52
N PHE A 92 -13.33 -0.47 7.37
CA PHE A 92 -12.32 -1.16 6.55
C PHE A 92 -11.02 -1.46 7.32
N LEU A 93 -10.60 -0.56 8.20
CA LEU A 93 -9.40 -0.73 9.02
C LEU A 93 -9.59 -1.84 10.06
N ASP A 94 -10.74 -1.87 10.74
CA ASP A 94 -11.04 -2.93 11.72
C ASP A 94 -11.11 -4.30 11.08
N TYR A 95 -11.64 -4.37 9.85
CA TYR A 95 -11.63 -5.59 9.06
C TYR A 95 -10.21 -6.06 8.72
N LEU A 96 -9.33 -5.17 8.25
CA LEU A 96 -7.95 -5.50 7.94
C LEU A 96 -7.19 -5.98 9.18
N ILE A 97 -7.33 -5.27 10.31
CA ILE A 97 -6.71 -5.65 11.58
C ILE A 97 -7.25 -6.99 12.06
N GLY A 98 -8.56 -7.21 11.98
CA GLY A 98 -9.19 -8.48 12.35
C GLY A 98 -8.68 -9.66 11.52
N ARG A 99 -8.51 -9.48 10.20
CA ARG A 99 -7.93 -10.51 9.32
C ARG A 99 -6.44 -10.75 9.63
N GLY A 100 -5.68 -9.70 9.92
CA GLY A 100 -4.29 -9.81 10.35
C GLY A 100 -4.15 -10.60 11.66
N ASN A 101 -4.97 -10.28 12.66
CA ASN A 101 -5.03 -11.00 13.93
C ASN A 101 -5.45 -12.46 13.73
N PHE A 102 -6.42 -12.73 12.86
CA PHE A 102 -6.80 -14.10 12.50
C PHE A 102 -5.62 -14.88 11.90
N LEU A 103 -4.88 -14.30 10.94
CA LEU A 103 -3.72 -14.97 10.34
C LEU A 103 -2.62 -15.26 11.38
N TYR A 104 -2.38 -14.31 12.28
CA TYR A 104 -1.41 -14.46 13.37
C TYR A 104 -1.82 -15.53 14.40
N GLN A 105 -3.12 -15.64 14.67
CA GLN A 105 -3.67 -16.56 15.68
C GLN A 105 -4.13 -17.91 15.11
N LYS A 106 -4.23 -18.07 13.79
CA LYS A 106 -4.74 -19.29 13.12
C LYS A 106 -4.02 -20.58 13.55
N LYS A 107 -2.75 -20.47 13.96
CA LYS A 107 -1.91 -21.59 14.42
C LYS A 107 -1.73 -21.66 15.94
N LYS A 108 -2.47 -20.88 16.71
CA LYS A 108 -2.42 -20.86 18.17
C LYS A 108 -3.77 -21.28 18.71
N ARG A 109 -3.80 -22.31 19.55
CA ARG A 109 -4.99 -22.71 20.28
C ARG A 109 -4.68 -22.57 21.76
N TYR A 110 -5.63 -22.02 22.50
CA TYR A 110 -5.52 -21.89 23.94
C TYR A 110 -6.61 -22.73 24.59
N GLU A 111 -6.23 -23.60 25.52
CA GLU A 111 -7.17 -24.32 26.38
C GLU A 111 -6.75 -24.05 27.82
N HIS A 112 -7.68 -23.61 28.66
CA HIS A 112 -7.41 -23.26 30.07
C HIS A 112 -6.26 -22.24 30.25
N GLY A 113 -6.13 -21.30 29.31
CA GLY A 113 -5.07 -20.27 29.34
C GLY A 113 -3.69 -20.75 28.88
N LEU A 114 -3.53 -22.03 28.54
CA LEU A 114 -2.27 -22.61 28.06
C LEU A 114 -2.28 -22.77 26.54
N LEU A 115 -1.15 -22.51 25.90
CA LEU A 115 -0.98 -22.75 24.47
C LEU A 115 -0.90 -24.26 24.21
N VAL A 116 -1.88 -24.78 23.48
CA VAL A 116 -2.01 -26.21 23.14
C VAL A 116 -1.67 -26.43 21.68
N GLN A 117 -0.92 -27.49 21.39
CA GLN A 117 -0.61 -27.89 20.02
C GLN A 117 -1.78 -28.64 19.40
N PHE A 118 -1.94 -28.52 18.08
CA PHE A 118 -2.99 -29.26 17.39
C PHE A 118 -2.75 -30.77 17.53
N HIS A 119 -3.80 -31.53 17.81
CA HIS A 119 -3.77 -32.97 18.13
C HIS A 119 -3.01 -33.86 17.12
N LYS A 120 -2.70 -33.37 15.91
CA LYS A 120 -1.97 -34.09 14.85
C LYS A 120 -0.58 -33.52 14.54
N GLU A 121 -0.15 -32.46 15.22
CA GLU A 121 1.19 -31.88 15.03
C GLU A 121 2.18 -32.53 16.03
N LYS A 122 3.38 -32.89 15.55
CA LYS A 122 4.42 -33.50 16.39
C LYS A 122 4.93 -32.47 17.40
N VAL A 123 4.85 -32.81 18.69
CA VAL A 123 5.41 -32.01 19.77
C VAL A 123 6.93 -32.00 19.67
N GLN A 124 7.51 -30.85 19.33
CA GLN A 124 8.95 -30.63 19.39
C GLN A 124 9.32 -30.01 20.73
N TYR A 125 9.96 -30.79 21.59
CA TYR A 125 10.53 -30.31 22.85
C TYR A 125 11.90 -29.69 22.58
N LYS A 126 12.08 -28.42 22.95
CA LYS A 126 13.41 -27.81 23.04
C LYS A 126 13.94 -28.02 24.45
N VAL A 127 15.08 -28.68 24.57
CA VAL A 127 15.83 -28.75 25.82
C VAL A 127 16.31 -27.34 26.16
N ARG A 128 15.94 -26.82 27.33
CA ARG A 128 16.54 -25.58 27.87
C ARG A 128 18.02 -25.87 28.12
N LYS A 129 18.90 -25.12 27.44
CA LYS A 129 20.29 -24.97 27.87
C LYS A 129 20.36 -24.02 29.04
#